data_AF-F2HHM4-F1
#
_entry.id   AF-F2HHM4-F1
#
_cell.length_a   1.000
_cell.length_b   1.000
_cell.length_c   1.000
_cell.angle_alpha   90.00
_cell.angle_beta   90.00
_cell.angle_gamma   90.00
#
_symmetry.space_group_name_H-M   'P 1'
#
loop_
_entity.id
_entity.type
_entity.pdbx_description
1 polymer ?
#
loop_
_entity_poly.entity_id
_entity_poly.type
_entity_poly.pdbx_seq_one_letter_code
_entity_poly.pdbx_strand_id
1 'polypeptide(L)'
;MNFPKINITIARHKEKTKHKLKRLIPSPNSFFMDVKCPGCLYDNIIFSHSQISIYCKKCNTIMCRPTGGKAMLMEGSSFCRKRKKRRLNLTRHH
;
A
#
# COMPACT_ATOMS: atom_id res chain seq x y z
N MET A 1 29.07 12.37 -25.60
CA MET A 1 27.85 11.72 -25.09
C MET A 1 27.26 12.62 -24.01
N ASN A 2 26.16 13.32 -24.32
CA ASN A 2 25.52 14.22 -23.36
C ASN A 2 24.52 13.44 -22.53
N PHE A 3 24.87 13.14 -21.28
CA PHE A 3 23.90 12.71 -20.29
C PHE A 3 22.95 13.87 -20.01
N PRO A 4 21.63 13.75 -20.27
CA PRO A 4 20.69 14.78 -19.88
C PRO A 4 20.76 14.92 -18.36
N LYS A 5 21.18 16.09 -17.89
CA LYS A 5 21.18 16.44 -16.46
C LYS A 5 19.73 16.36 -15.99
N ILE A 6 19.37 15.27 -15.33
CA ILE A 6 18.07 15.09 -14.71
C ILE A 6 17.98 16.17 -13.62
N ASN A 7 17.10 17.15 -13.80
CA ASN A 7 16.95 18.26 -12.85
C ASN A 7 16.20 17.74 -11.60
N ILE A 8 16.94 17.28 -10.59
CA ILE A 8 16.44 16.54 -9.41
C ILE A 8 15.73 17.47 -8.40
N THR A 9 15.62 18.77 -8.67
CA THR A 9 15.02 19.78 -7.76
C THR A 9 13.52 19.97 -7.94
N ILE A 10 12.80 18.99 -8.51
CA ILE A 10 11.34 19.09 -8.66
C ILE A 10 10.71 19.13 -7.26
N ALA A 11 9.97 20.20 -6.97
CA ALA A 11 9.26 20.34 -5.70
C ALA A 11 8.33 19.13 -5.45
N ARG A 12 8.44 18.52 -4.27
CA ARG A 12 7.66 17.34 -3.82
C ARG A 12 6.14 17.48 -4.04
N HIS A 13 5.61 18.71 -4.02
CA HIS A 13 4.21 18.98 -4.32
C HIS A 13 3.85 18.66 -5.79
N LYS A 14 4.71 19.05 -6.74
CA LYS A 14 4.51 18.84 -8.18
C LYS A 14 4.54 17.36 -8.56
N GLU A 15 5.26 16.52 -7.81
CA GLU A 15 5.31 15.07 -8.09
C GLU A 15 4.09 14.29 -7.57
N LYS A 16 3.46 14.76 -6.48
CA LYS A 16 2.30 14.11 -5.87
C LYS A 16 1.06 14.17 -6.77
N THR A 17 0.87 15.29 -7.48
CA THR A 17 -0.27 15.51 -8.38
C THR A 17 -0.12 14.80 -9.73
N LYS A 18 1.11 14.45 -10.12
CA LYS A 18 1.37 13.72 -11.36
C LYS A 18 0.79 12.30 -11.30
N HIS A 19 0.26 11.84 -12.43
CA HIS A 19 -0.12 10.46 -12.64
C HIS A 19 1.06 9.51 -12.38
N LYS A 20 0.79 8.31 -11.84
CA LYS A 20 1.82 7.35 -11.37
C LYS A 20 2.91 7.01 -12.40
N LEU A 21 2.58 7.00 -13.69
CA LEU A 21 3.50 6.72 -14.81
C LEU A 21 4.28 7.96 -15.30
N LYS A 22 3.79 9.18 -15.02
CA LYS A 22 4.39 10.45 -15.48
C LYS A 22 5.29 11.10 -14.42
N ARG A 23 5.55 10.39 -13.31
CA ARG A 23 6.51 10.83 -12.28
C ARG A 23 7.92 10.71 -12.80
N LEU A 24 8.86 11.44 -12.19
CA LEU A 24 10.27 11.33 -12.53
C LEU A 24 10.76 9.89 -12.38
N ILE A 25 10.35 9.25 -11.27
CA ILE A 25 10.52 7.82 -11.05
C ILE A 25 9.12 7.20 -10.86
N PRO A 26 8.70 6.28 -11.75
CA PRO A 26 7.39 5.65 -11.65
C PRO A 26 7.30 4.82 -10.38
N SER A 27 6.18 4.97 -9.65
CA SER A 27 5.94 4.24 -8.41
C SER A 27 4.44 3.96 -8.22
N PRO A 28 4.07 2.80 -7.64
CA PRO A 28 2.68 2.46 -7.43
C PRO A 28 2.04 3.36 -6.36
N ASN A 29 0.75 3.66 -6.54
CA ASN A 29 -0.07 4.38 -5.54
C ASN A 29 -0.72 3.45 -4.51
N SER A 30 -0.63 2.14 -4.72
CA SER A 30 -1.20 1.11 -3.86
C SER A 30 -0.27 0.74 -2.70
N PHE A 31 -0.84 0.15 -1.65
CA PHE A 31 -0.13 -0.24 -0.44
C PHE A 31 -0.82 -1.42 0.24
N PHE A 32 -0.08 -2.11 1.09
CA PHE A 32 -0.62 -3.10 2.01
C PHE A 32 -0.94 -2.42 3.34
N MET A 33 -2.04 -2.83 3.95
CA MET A 33 -2.51 -2.36 5.25
C MET A 33 -2.78 -3.55 6.15
N ASP A 34 -2.50 -3.39 7.43
CA ASP A 34 -2.89 -4.35 8.46
C ASP A 34 -4.25 -3.87 9.01
N VAL A 35 -5.29 -4.69 8.90
CA VAL A 35 -6.67 -4.37 9.29
C VAL A 35 -7.08 -5.25 10.46
N LYS A 36 -7.56 -4.61 11.53
CA LYS A 36 -8.14 -5.26 12.70
C LYS A 36 -9.60 -5.56 12.45
N CYS A 37 -9.98 -6.82 12.65
CA CYS A 37 -11.39 -7.21 12.66
C CYS A 37 -12.07 -6.73 13.96
N PRO A 38 -13.27 -6.12 13.89
CA PRO A 38 -13.96 -5.63 15.08
C PRO A 38 -14.37 -6.73 16.07
N GLY A 39 -14.65 -7.95 15.58
CA GLY A 39 -15.14 -9.04 16.44
C GLY A 39 -14.04 -9.92 17.06
N CYS A 40 -12.95 -10.19 16.34
CA CYS A 40 -11.93 -11.15 16.79
C CYS A 40 -10.56 -10.53 17.08
N LEU A 41 -10.41 -9.21 16.86
CA LEU A 41 -9.19 -8.41 17.05
C LEU A 41 -7.95 -8.91 16.29
N TYR A 42 -8.13 -9.89 15.41
CA TYR A 42 -7.06 -10.47 14.61
C TYR A 42 -6.67 -9.52 13.48
N ASP A 43 -5.36 -9.35 13.30
CA ASP A 43 -4.76 -8.49 12.27
C ASP A 43 -4.63 -9.26 10.95
N ASN A 44 -5.32 -8.81 9.91
CA ASN A 44 -5.17 -9.34 8.54
C ASN A 44 -4.45 -8.35 7.64
N ILE A 45 -3.56 -8.86 6.79
CA ILE A 45 -2.86 -8.05 5.79
C ILE A 45 -3.74 -7.95 4.54
N ILE A 46 -4.20 -6.74 4.22
CA ILE A 46 -5.11 -6.45 3.10
C ILE A 46 -4.42 -5.51 2.11
N PHE A 47 -4.70 -5.70 0.82
CA PHE A 47 -4.25 -4.80 -0.24
C PHE A 47 -5.25 -3.66 -0.45
N SER A 48 -4.76 -2.43 -0.66
CA SER A 48 -5.63 -1.25 -0.71
C SER A 48 -6.59 -1.19 -1.90
N HIS A 49 -6.33 -1.90 -3.00
CA HIS A 49 -7.19 -1.98 -4.18
C HIS A 49 -7.55 -3.46 -4.44
N SER A 50 -8.06 -4.16 -3.42
CA SER A 50 -8.44 -5.57 -3.55
C SER A 50 -9.54 -5.76 -4.59
N GLN A 51 -9.35 -6.71 -5.50
CA GLN A 51 -10.34 -7.12 -6.51
C GLN A 51 -11.31 -8.18 -5.97
N ILE A 52 -10.95 -8.86 -4.88
CA ILE A 52 -11.74 -9.94 -4.27
C ILE A 52 -12.22 -9.49 -2.89
N SER A 53 -13.38 -9.99 -2.46
CA SER A 53 -13.83 -9.85 -1.08
C SER A 53 -12.91 -10.64 -0.13
N ILE A 54 -12.32 -9.95 0.84
CA ILE A 54 -11.38 -10.58 1.78
C ILE A 54 -12.13 -10.91 3.07
N TYR A 55 -11.93 -12.13 3.56
CA TYR A 55 -12.49 -12.63 4.81
C TYR A 55 -11.41 -12.67 5.90
N CYS A 56 -11.81 -12.50 7.15
CA CYS A 56 -10.92 -12.66 8.29
C CYS A 56 -10.51 -14.12 8.45
N LYS A 57 -9.22 -14.39 8.62
CA LYS A 57 -8.68 -15.75 8.80
C LYS A 57 -9.22 -16.50 10.03
N LYS A 58 -9.69 -15.77 11.06
CA LYS A 58 -10.14 -16.36 12.33
C LYS A 58 -11.66 -16.54 12.41
N CYS A 59 -12.43 -15.49 12.10
CA CYS A 59 -13.89 -15.49 12.25
C CYS A 59 -14.66 -15.60 10.92
N ASN A 60 -13.95 -15.72 9.79
CA ASN A 60 -14.52 -15.78 8.43
C ASN A 60 -15.50 -14.64 8.09
N THR A 61 -15.46 -13.54 8.83
CA THR A 61 -16.27 -12.35 8.55
C THR A 61 -15.67 -11.57 7.40
N ILE A 62 -16.51 -11.00 6.52
CA ILE A 62 -16.06 -10.12 5.44
C ILE A 62 -15.34 -8.91 6.04
N MET A 63 -14.13 -8.61 5.59
CA MET A 63 -13.36 -7.44 6.04
C MET A 63 -13.35 -6.32 5.00
N CYS A 64 -13.29 -6.66 3.72
CA CYS A 64 -13.39 -5.67 2.66
C CYS A 64 -14.17 -6.19 1.46
N ARG A 65 -14.87 -5.27 0.78
CA ARG A 65 -15.51 -5.49 -0.51
C ARG A 65 -14.72 -4.83 -1.63
N PRO A 66 -14.63 -5.46 -2.81
CA PRO A 66 -13.96 -4.86 -3.95
C PRO A 66 -14.78 -3.68 -4.49
N THR A 67 -14.08 -2.69 -4.99
CA THR A 67 -14.67 -1.55 -5.73
C THR A 67 -13.81 -1.29 -6.97
N GLY A 68 -14.23 -0.37 -7.85
CA GLY A 68 -13.40 0.07 -8.97
C GLY A 68 -12.11 0.80 -8.57
N GLY A 69 -11.93 1.13 -7.29
CA GLY A 69 -10.79 1.86 -6.77
C GLY A 69 -10.23 1.25 -5.48
N LYS A 70 -10.25 2.02 -4.39
CA LYS A 70 -9.83 1.52 -3.09
C LYS A 70 -10.90 0.58 -2.53
N ALA A 71 -10.46 -0.56 -1.99
CA ALA A 71 -11.35 -1.53 -1.37
C ALA A 71 -12.14 -0.87 -0.23
N MET A 72 -13.42 -1.19 -0.14
CA MET A 72 -14.31 -0.71 0.91
C MET A 72 -14.14 -1.59 2.14
N LEU A 73 -13.68 -1.03 3.24
CA LEU A 73 -13.56 -1.75 4.52
C LEU A 73 -14.91 -1.86 5.22
N MET A 74 -15.10 -2.91 6.02
CA MET A 74 -16.27 -3.07 6.88
C MET A 74 -16.31 -1.97 7.95
N GLU A 75 -17.51 -1.55 8.32
CA GLU A 75 -17.74 -0.59 9.40
C GLU A 75 -17.14 -1.08 10.73
N GLY A 76 -16.55 -0.18 11.51
CA GLY A 76 -15.88 -0.51 12.76
C GLY A 76 -14.51 -1.20 12.62
N SER A 77 -14.04 -1.50 11.41
CA SER A 77 -12.69 -2.02 11.20
C SER A 77 -11.64 -0.90 11.27
N SER A 78 -10.56 -1.15 12.02
CA SER A 78 -9.42 -0.22 12.13
C SER A 78 -8.29 -0.69 11.21
N PHE A 79 -7.62 0.23 10.51
CA PHE A 79 -6.49 -0.13 9.65
C PHE A 79 -5.23 0.70 9.91
N CYS A 80 -4.08 0.06 9.75
CA CYS A 80 -2.78 0.70 9.79
C CYS A 80 -2.03 0.43 8.47
N ARG A 81 -1.46 1.46 7.85
CA ARG A 81 -0.67 1.29 6.61
C ARG A 81 0.67 0.63 6.94
N LYS A 82 0.94 -0.53 6.33
CA LYS A 82 2.21 -1.24 6.52
C LYS A 82 3.35 -0.43 5.90
N ARG A 83 4.37 -0.09 6.69
CA ARG A 83 5.60 0.53 6.16
C ARG A 83 6.38 -0.52 5.37
N LYS A 84 6.88 -0.14 4.18
CA LYS A 84 7.87 -0.94 3.46
C LYS A 84 9.12 -1.01 4.34
N LYS A 85 9.42 -2.17 4.93
CA LYS A 85 10.73 -2.38 5.57
C LYS A 85 11.77 -2.10 4.48
N ARG A 86 12.66 -1.13 4.71
CA ARG A 86 13.91 -1.07 3.93
C ARG A 86 14.58 -2.40 4.24
N ARG A 87 14.76 -3.26 3.23
CA ARG A 87 15.72 -4.37 3.32
C ARG A 87 17.07 -3.68 3.58
N LEU A 88 17.44 -3.52 4.85
CA LEU A 88 18.84 -3.42 5.21
C LEU A 88 19.37 -4.80 4.85
N ASN A 89 20.15 -4.86 3.79
CA ASN A 89 20.87 -6.07 3.42
C ASN A 89 21.85 -6.32 4.57
N LEU A 90 21.40 -7.07 5.58
CA LEU A 90 22.30 -7.65 6.56
C LEU A 90 22.97 -8.81 5.82
N THR A 91 24.09 -8.52 5.16
CA THR A 91 25.00 -9.55 4.65
C THR A 91 25.42 -10.40 5.84
N ARG A 92 24.76 -11.55 6.03
CA ARG A 92 25.26 -12.64 6.85
C ARG A 92 26.45 -13.22 6.09
N HIS A 93 27.64 -12.66 6.31
CA HIS A 93 28.87 -13.41 6.07
C HIS A 93 28.96 -14.45 7.18
N HIS A 94 28.88 -15.72 6.78
CA HIS A 94 29.28 -16.86 7.58
C HIS A 94 30.80 -16.94 7.61
#